data_AF-A0A0C3P5L3-F1
#
_entry.id   AF-A0A0C3P5L3-F1
#
_cell.length_a   1.000
_cell.length_b   1.000
_cell.length_c   1.000
_cell.angle_alpha   90.00
_cell.angle_beta   90.00
_cell.angle_gamma   90.00
#
_symmetry.space_group_name_H-M   'P 1'
#
loop_
_entity.id
_entity.type
_entity.pdbx_description
1 polymer ?
#
loop_
_entity_poly.entity_id
_entity_poly.type
_entity_poly.pdbx_seq_one_letter_code
_entity_poly.pdbx_strand_id
1 'polypeptide(L)'
;MSPGAIFSIYRKYIREVRRLPHIYLRQFYQIQGSDTFRRVLQTEPEGMRRTKLKRILKGLRRLQLANTGNHIAFNRMLDVAYGRVGKLRYELLEPLLSDPRATRPPPIIPGNEKSRPPVYSTELRALLTSAYSRKNPLKDKDLAFPPTLPERARPGSEEAKLLGPLSKRREVNTRWRFFTTEVNKVLPPLQISVEPPSSDSGTNGDATQPRCIGFEETNLLQQVFDLAGYTCISPLPTNRRQSGPGTTPERSRNPFDGKLPVRWLRRRYRELLGRLPILTYHPAKSESHSYTVSIPRNALMGGKLQASRLHFVDGEDLAWLRDITSR
;
A
#
# COMPACT_ATOMS: atom_id res chain seq x y z
N MET A 1 -22.17 -10.98 -29.99
CA MET A 1 -22.64 -11.46 -28.65
C MET A 1 -23.81 -10.60 -28.19
N SER A 2 -24.92 -11.21 -27.73
CA SER A 2 -26.11 -10.45 -27.31
C SER A 2 -25.88 -9.69 -25.99
N PRO A 3 -26.48 -8.50 -25.80
CA PRO A 3 -26.44 -7.77 -24.53
C PRO A 3 -26.92 -8.61 -23.34
N GLY A 4 -27.91 -9.48 -23.55
CA GLY A 4 -28.43 -10.40 -22.52
C GLY A 4 -27.36 -11.30 -21.91
N ALA A 5 -26.42 -11.80 -22.71
CA ALA A 5 -25.31 -12.62 -22.22
C ALA A 5 -24.38 -11.81 -21.28
N ILE A 6 -24.14 -10.54 -21.59
CA ILE A 6 -23.31 -9.64 -20.77
C ILE A 6 -23.98 -9.38 -19.41
N PHE A 7 -25.29 -9.13 -19.40
CA PHE A 7 -26.04 -8.93 -18.15
C PHE A 7 -26.07 -10.19 -17.27
N SER A 8 -26.17 -11.38 -17.86
CA SER A 8 -26.07 -12.64 -17.12
C SER A 8 -24.72 -12.77 -16.39
N ILE A 9 -23.62 -12.46 -17.09
CA ILE A 9 -22.27 -12.47 -16.50
C ILE A 9 -22.14 -11.41 -15.40
N TYR A 10 -22.72 -10.22 -15.59
CA TYR A 10 -22.73 -9.16 -14.58
C TYR A 10 -23.47 -9.59 -13.31
N ARG A 11 -24.66 -10.19 -13.43
CA ARG A 11 -25.40 -10.72 -12.27
C ARG A 11 -24.60 -11.78 -11.53
N LYS A 12 -23.95 -12.69 -12.27
CA LYS A 12 -23.05 -13.70 -11.67
C LYS A 12 -21.89 -13.03 -10.94
N TYR A 13 -21.28 -12.00 -11.52
CA TYR A 13 -20.23 -11.22 -10.89
C TYR A 13 -20.68 -10.58 -9.58
N ILE A 14 -21.81 -9.88 -9.56
CA ILE A 14 -22.33 -9.24 -8.34
C ILE A 14 -22.65 -10.27 -7.25
N ARG A 15 -23.19 -11.44 -7.60
CA ARG A 15 -23.41 -12.53 -6.63
C ARG A 15 -22.11 -12.99 -5.98
N GLU A 16 -21.03 -13.12 -6.76
CA GLU A 16 -19.72 -13.49 -6.21
C GLU A 16 -19.11 -12.36 -5.38
N VAL A 17 -19.31 -11.10 -5.76
CA VAL A 17 -18.85 -9.94 -4.97
C VAL A 17 -19.52 -9.94 -3.59
N ARG A 18 -20.84 -10.20 -3.51
CA ARG A 18 -21.58 -10.24 -2.23
C ARG A 18 -21.05 -11.27 -1.23
N ARG A 19 -20.35 -12.31 -1.70
CA ARG A 19 -19.75 -13.36 -0.87
C ARG A 19 -18.41 -12.95 -0.26
N LEU A 20 -17.87 -11.80 -0.64
CA LEU A 20 -16.61 -11.31 -0.08
C LEU A 20 -16.76 -10.96 1.41
N PRO A 21 -15.70 -11.23 2.19
CA PRO A 21 -15.78 -11.20 3.66
C PRO A 21 -15.88 -9.80 4.27
N HIS A 22 -15.54 -8.74 3.52
CA HIS A 22 -15.44 -7.38 4.06
C HIS A 22 -16.21 -6.37 3.21
N ILE A 23 -16.84 -5.39 3.85
CA ILE A 23 -17.71 -4.39 3.22
C ILE A 23 -16.95 -3.56 2.18
N TYR A 24 -15.75 -3.07 2.52
CA TYR A 24 -14.93 -2.31 1.56
C TYR A 24 -14.62 -3.10 0.28
N LEU A 25 -14.27 -4.39 0.40
CA LEU A 25 -14.01 -5.22 -0.78
C LEU A 25 -15.27 -5.36 -1.65
N ARG A 26 -16.44 -5.50 -1.01
CA ARG A 26 -17.72 -5.57 -1.71
C ARG A 26 -18.00 -4.27 -2.48
N GLN A 27 -17.85 -3.12 -1.82
CA GLN A 27 -18.05 -1.80 -2.44
C GLN A 27 -17.06 -1.56 -3.59
N PHE A 28 -15.76 -1.79 -3.35
CA PHE A 28 -14.70 -1.61 -4.34
C PHE A 28 -14.97 -2.43 -5.61
N TYR A 29 -15.24 -3.73 -5.46
CA TYR A 29 -15.48 -4.61 -6.61
C TYR A 29 -16.84 -4.37 -7.26
N GLN A 30 -17.84 -3.91 -6.52
CA GLN A 30 -19.12 -3.50 -7.11
C GLN A 30 -18.93 -2.31 -8.05
N ILE A 31 -18.25 -1.24 -7.60
CA ILE A 31 -17.96 -0.04 -8.41
C ILE A 31 -17.06 -0.40 -9.60
N GLN A 32 -15.99 -1.15 -9.37
CA GLN A 32 -15.10 -1.61 -10.44
C GLN A 32 -15.84 -2.46 -11.48
N GLY A 33 -16.72 -3.35 -11.00
CA GLY A 33 -17.60 -4.16 -11.83
C GLY A 33 -18.49 -3.28 -12.71
N SER A 34 -19.27 -2.38 -12.12
CA SER A 34 -20.18 -1.52 -12.90
C SER A 34 -19.47 -0.74 -14.00
N ASP A 35 -18.30 -0.17 -13.71
CA ASP A 35 -17.52 0.59 -14.69
C ASP A 35 -16.98 -0.30 -15.81
N THR A 36 -16.45 -1.47 -15.47
CA THR A 36 -15.89 -2.39 -16.47
C THR A 36 -16.96 -2.93 -17.41
N PHE A 37 -18.15 -3.28 -16.91
CA PHE A 37 -19.26 -3.73 -17.74
C PHE A 37 -19.84 -2.60 -18.59
N ARG A 38 -19.98 -1.37 -18.04
CA ARG A 38 -20.42 -0.19 -18.82
C ARG A 38 -19.47 0.08 -19.99
N ARG A 39 -18.15 0.04 -19.75
CA ARG A 39 -17.13 0.20 -20.81
C ARG A 39 -17.19 -0.90 -21.88
N VAL A 40 -17.59 -2.13 -21.52
CA VAL A 40 -17.75 -3.22 -22.50
C VAL A 40 -18.98 -3.00 -23.37
N LEU A 41 -20.09 -2.54 -22.78
CA LEU A 41 -21.32 -2.24 -23.53
C LEU A 41 -21.09 -1.11 -24.55
N GLN A 42 -20.30 -0.08 -24.20
CA GLN A 42 -19.96 1.05 -25.08
C GLN A 42 -18.88 0.73 -26.14
N THR A 43 -18.34 -0.50 -26.18
CA THR A 43 -17.27 -0.83 -27.14
C THR A 43 -17.87 -1.33 -28.45
N GLU A 44 -17.82 -0.52 -29.51
CA GLU A 44 -18.38 -0.84 -30.84
C GLU A 44 -17.70 -2.03 -31.57
N PRO A 45 -16.35 -2.17 -31.62
CA PRO A 45 -15.75 -3.31 -32.31
C PRO A 45 -15.93 -4.62 -31.53
N GLU A 46 -16.63 -5.61 -32.14
CA GLU A 46 -16.94 -6.88 -31.48
C GLU A 46 -15.68 -7.64 -31.03
N GLY A 47 -14.59 -7.60 -31.81
CA GLY A 47 -13.32 -8.23 -31.44
C GLY A 47 -12.73 -7.67 -30.14
N MET A 48 -12.77 -6.34 -29.96
CA MET A 48 -12.31 -5.70 -28.74
C MET A 48 -13.26 -5.99 -27.58
N ARG A 49 -14.58 -5.98 -27.84
CA ARG A 49 -15.62 -6.35 -26.87
C ARG A 49 -15.40 -7.77 -26.33
N ARG A 50 -15.16 -8.75 -27.21
CA ARG A 50 -14.82 -10.15 -26.84
C ARG A 50 -13.56 -10.21 -25.99
N THR A 51 -12.52 -9.47 -26.35
CA THR A 51 -11.26 -9.43 -25.58
C THR A 51 -11.45 -8.85 -24.18
N LYS A 52 -12.21 -7.74 -24.05
CA LYS A 52 -12.56 -7.17 -22.73
C LYS A 52 -13.40 -8.14 -21.92
N LEU A 53 -14.38 -8.82 -22.53
CA LEU A 53 -15.20 -9.82 -21.84
C LEU A 53 -14.37 -11.02 -21.36
N LYS A 54 -13.42 -11.52 -22.16
CA LYS A 54 -12.47 -12.56 -21.73
C LYS A 54 -11.70 -12.12 -20.48
N ARG A 55 -11.27 -10.86 -20.40
CA ARG A 55 -10.60 -10.31 -19.20
C ARG A 55 -11.54 -10.27 -18.00
N ILE A 56 -12.80 -9.87 -18.18
CA ILE A 56 -13.83 -9.90 -17.12
C ILE A 56 -14.06 -11.33 -16.62
N LEU A 57 -14.22 -12.30 -17.52
CA LEU A 57 -14.40 -13.71 -17.15
C LEU A 57 -13.19 -14.26 -16.38
N LYS A 58 -11.97 -13.86 -16.73
CA LYS A 58 -10.76 -14.19 -15.95
C LYS A 58 -10.82 -13.56 -14.54
N GLY A 59 -11.29 -12.31 -14.44
CA GLY A 59 -11.54 -11.65 -13.16
C GLY A 59 -12.58 -12.37 -12.31
N LEU A 60 -13.70 -12.78 -12.92
CA LEU A 60 -14.76 -13.56 -12.28
C LEU A 60 -14.24 -14.90 -11.75
N ARG A 61 -13.47 -15.66 -12.56
CA ARG A 61 -12.84 -16.91 -12.10
C ARG A 61 -11.93 -16.67 -10.90
N ARG A 62 -11.14 -15.58 -10.90
CA ARG A 62 -10.29 -15.23 -9.76
C ARG A 62 -11.12 -14.91 -8.51
N LEU A 63 -12.21 -14.17 -8.66
CA LEU A 63 -13.15 -13.85 -7.58
C LEU A 63 -13.77 -15.12 -6.97
N GLN A 64 -14.17 -16.07 -7.82
CA GLN A 64 -14.68 -17.37 -7.38
C GLN A 64 -13.63 -18.17 -6.61
N LEU A 65 -12.40 -18.26 -7.14
CA LEU A 65 -11.28 -18.93 -6.46
C LEU A 65 -10.96 -18.28 -5.09
N ALA A 66 -11.03 -16.95 -5.01
CA ALA A 66 -10.83 -16.23 -3.76
C ALA A 66 -11.93 -16.57 -2.73
N ASN A 67 -13.20 -16.62 -3.18
CA ASN A 67 -14.34 -17.01 -2.34
C ASN A 67 -14.29 -18.48 -1.88
N THR A 68 -13.57 -19.36 -2.59
CA THR A 68 -13.33 -20.76 -2.16
C THR A 68 -12.12 -20.91 -1.24
N GLY A 69 -11.41 -19.82 -0.90
CA GLY A 69 -10.26 -19.86 0.01
C GLY A 69 -8.90 -20.01 -0.69
N ASN A 70 -8.80 -19.82 -2.01
CA ASN A 70 -7.49 -19.76 -2.68
C ASN A 70 -6.76 -18.47 -2.28
N HIS A 71 -5.67 -18.62 -1.53
CA HIS A 71 -4.93 -17.48 -0.97
C HIS A 71 -4.22 -16.63 -2.03
N ILE A 72 -3.76 -17.21 -3.15
CA ILE A 72 -3.11 -16.47 -4.23
C ILE A 72 -4.12 -15.55 -4.92
N ALA A 73 -5.30 -16.10 -5.21
CA ALA A 73 -6.39 -15.34 -5.82
C ALA A 73 -6.88 -14.22 -4.90
N PHE A 74 -7.03 -14.50 -3.60
CA PHE A 74 -7.45 -13.52 -2.60
C PHE A 74 -6.41 -12.43 -2.37
N ASN A 75 -5.12 -12.78 -2.23
CA ASN A 75 -4.04 -11.79 -2.11
C ASN A 75 -3.99 -10.87 -3.33
N ARG A 76 -4.17 -11.43 -4.54
CA ARG A 76 -4.26 -10.60 -5.75
C ARG A 76 -5.47 -9.67 -5.74
N MET A 77 -6.57 -10.07 -5.09
CA MET A 77 -7.72 -9.17 -4.93
C MET A 77 -7.44 -8.03 -3.96
N LEU A 78 -6.82 -8.33 -2.81
CA LEU A 78 -6.35 -7.31 -1.88
C LEU A 78 -5.38 -6.35 -2.59
N ASP A 79 -4.48 -6.87 -3.41
CA ASP A 79 -3.52 -6.03 -4.16
C ASP A 79 -4.20 -5.04 -5.10
N VAL A 80 -5.29 -5.45 -5.75
CA VAL A 80 -6.05 -4.56 -6.64
C VAL A 80 -6.84 -3.54 -5.81
N ALA A 81 -7.54 -4.01 -4.76
CA ALA A 81 -8.41 -3.17 -3.93
C ALA A 81 -7.63 -2.12 -3.13
N TYR A 82 -6.44 -2.44 -2.63
CA TYR A 82 -5.59 -1.53 -1.85
C TYR A 82 -4.47 -0.91 -2.70
N GLY A 83 -4.65 -0.84 -4.02
CA GLY A 83 -3.77 -0.08 -4.91
C GLY A 83 -2.31 -0.55 -4.94
N ARG A 84 -2.03 -1.84 -4.71
CA ARG A 84 -0.71 -2.42 -4.97
C ARG A 84 -0.48 -2.63 -6.46
N VAL A 85 -1.55 -2.88 -7.21
CA VAL A 85 -1.52 -3.13 -8.66
C VAL A 85 -2.72 -2.51 -9.37
N GLY A 86 -2.58 -2.27 -10.68
CA GLY A 86 -3.68 -1.79 -11.52
C GLY A 86 -3.86 -0.26 -11.47
N LYS A 87 -5.09 0.20 -11.74
CA LYS A 87 -5.43 1.62 -11.89
C LYS A 87 -5.25 2.39 -10.57
N LEU A 88 -5.80 1.87 -9.48
CA LEU A 88 -5.72 2.53 -8.17
C LEU A 88 -4.27 2.75 -7.71
N ARG A 89 -3.36 1.84 -8.06
CA ARG A 89 -1.93 2.03 -7.79
C ARG A 89 -1.40 3.31 -8.44
N TYR A 90 -1.76 3.56 -9.69
CA TYR A 90 -1.35 4.76 -10.40
C TYR A 90 -1.99 6.01 -9.78
N GLU A 91 -3.29 5.96 -9.46
CA GLU A 91 -4.01 7.08 -8.82
C GLU A 91 -3.39 7.47 -7.46
N LEU A 92 -2.94 6.48 -6.67
CA LEU A 92 -2.24 6.75 -5.41
C LEU A 92 -0.82 7.30 -5.61
N LEU A 93 -0.16 6.96 -6.72
CA LEU A 93 1.22 7.35 -6.99
C LEU A 93 1.31 8.69 -7.72
N GLU A 94 0.32 9.02 -8.55
CA GLU A 94 0.29 10.22 -9.40
C GLU A 94 0.53 11.53 -8.61
N PRO A 95 -0.10 11.77 -7.44
CA PRO A 95 0.19 12.95 -6.63
C PRO A 95 1.64 13.03 -6.15
N LEU A 96 2.33 11.88 -6.04
CA LEU A 96 3.72 11.81 -5.61
C LEU A 96 4.71 12.07 -6.75
N LEU A 97 4.27 11.95 -8.01
CA LEU A 97 5.14 12.15 -9.18
C LEU A 97 5.36 13.63 -9.51
N SER A 98 4.50 14.51 -8.99
CA SER A 98 4.58 15.95 -9.24
C SER A 98 4.76 16.69 -7.93
N ASP A 99 5.75 17.57 -7.87
CA ASP A 99 5.94 18.46 -6.74
C ASP A 99 5.57 19.89 -7.17
N PRO A 100 4.39 20.42 -6.75
CA PRO A 100 4.01 21.80 -7.04
C PRO A 100 4.90 22.86 -6.37
N ARG A 101 5.62 22.51 -5.29
CA ARG A 101 6.48 23.43 -4.54
C ARG A 101 7.92 23.41 -5.04
N ALA A 102 8.35 22.32 -5.67
CA ALA A 102 9.72 22.20 -6.16
C ALA A 102 9.95 23.05 -7.43
N THR A 103 11.09 23.72 -7.47
CA THR A 103 11.56 24.40 -8.67
C THR A 103 11.92 23.37 -9.74
N ARG A 104 11.38 23.56 -10.95
CA ARG A 104 11.66 22.64 -12.05
C ARG A 104 13.10 22.83 -12.53
N PRO A 105 13.90 21.76 -12.64
CA PRO A 105 15.27 21.85 -13.13
C PRO A 105 15.30 22.36 -14.57
N PRO A 106 16.39 23.03 -14.97
CA PRO A 106 16.53 23.53 -16.34
C PRO A 106 16.52 22.37 -17.35
N PRO A 107 16.03 22.62 -18.58
CA PRO A 107 16.05 21.60 -19.64
C PRO A 107 17.48 21.23 -20.03
N ILE A 108 17.77 19.93 -20.16
CA ILE A 108 19.11 19.44 -20.56
C ILE A 108 19.44 19.89 -22.00
N ILE A 109 18.44 19.89 -22.87
CA ILE A 109 18.52 20.39 -24.25
C ILE A 109 17.90 21.79 -24.28
N PRO A 110 18.68 22.85 -24.58
CA PRO A 110 18.16 24.21 -24.68
C PRO A 110 16.98 24.30 -25.65
N GLY A 111 15.92 25.02 -25.26
CA GLY A 111 14.71 25.18 -26.06
C GLY A 111 13.75 23.99 -26.07
N ASN A 112 14.08 22.86 -25.42
CA ASN A 112 13.21 21.69 -25.35
C ASN A 112 12.76 21.40 -23.92
N GLU A 113 11.57 21.88 -23.57
CA GLU A 113 10.95 21.68 -22.24
C GLU A 113 10.76 20.21 -21.86
N LYS A 114 10.54 19.31 -22.83
CA LYS A 114 10.42 17.86 -22.57
C LYS A 114 11.74 17.21 -22.16
N SER A 115 12.85 17.90 -22.33
CA SER A 115 14.18 17.44 -21.92
C SER A 115 14.53 17.74 -20.46
N ARG A 116 13.59 18.31 -19.69
CA ARG A 116 13.78 18.49 -18.24
C ARG A 116 13.95 17.13 -17.55
N PRO A 117 14.89 17.01 -16.61
CA PRO A 117 15.00 15.81 -15.81
C PRO A 117 13.80 15.68 -14.87
N PRO A 118 13.47 14.45 -14.45
CA PRO A 118 12.36 14.21 -13.53
C PRO A 118 12.64 14.83 -12.16
N VAL A 119 11.61 15.41 -11.56
CA VAL A 119 11.65 15.96 -10.20
C VAL A 119 11.16 14.90 -9.23
N TYR A 120 11.91 14.67 -8.14
CA TYR A 120 11.51 13.78 -7.07
C TYR A 120 10.90 14.61 -5.95
N SER A 121 9.60 14.41 -5.69
CA SER A 121 8.97 14.95 -4.49
C SER A 121 9.65 14.37 -3.24
N THR A 122 9.62 15.10 -2.13
CA THR A 122 10.19 14.66 -0.85
C THR A 122 9.62 13.32 -0.38
N GLU A 123 8.32 13.12 -0.62
CA GLU A 123 7.57 11.91 -0.34
C GLU A 123 8.06 10.74 -1.21
N LEU A 124 8.19 10.98 -2.53
CA LEU A 124 8.68 9.96 -3.46
C LEU A 124 10.14 9.60 -3.19
N ARG A 125 10.97 10.57 -2.80
CA ARG A 125 12.37 10.37 -2.40
C ARG A 125 12.47 9.48 -1.16
N ALA A 126 11.65 9.73 -0.14
CA ALA A 126 11.58 8.88 1.05
C ALA A 126 11.13 7.44 0.70
N LEU A 127 10.15 7.29 -0.21
CA LEU A 127 9.75 5.98 -0.70
C LEU A 127 10.89 5.28 -1.47
N LEU A 128 11.54 5.95 -2.42
CA LEU A 128 12.59 5.36 -3.24
C LEU A 128 13.85 4.94 -2.45
N THR A 129 14.15 5.63 -1.36
CA THR A 129 15.31 5.36 -0.50
C THR A 129 15.01 4.34 0.61
N SER A 130 13.73 4.08 0.90
CA SER A 130 13.34 3.14 1.95
C SER A 130 13.26 1.68 1.46
N ALA A 131 13.78 0.76 2.28
CA ALA A 131 13.68 -0.69 2.05
C ALA A 131 12.24 -1.24 2.22
N TYR A 132 11.34 -0.44 2.78
CA TYR A 132 9.98 -0.85 3.07
C TYR A 132 9.02 -0.66 1.89
N SER A 133 9.28 0.31 1.02
CA SER A 133 8.43 0.56 -0.15
C SER A 133 8.79 -0.34 -1.34
N ARG A 134 10.02 -0.88 -1.34
CA ARG A 134 10.62 -1.62 -2.46
C ARG A 134 11.75 -2.53 -2.00
N LYS A 135 12.02 -3.57 -2.76
CA LYS A 135 13.04 -4.60 -2.43
C LYS A 135 14.48 -4.08 -2.38
N ASN A 136 14.85 -3.18 -3.30
CA ASN A 136 16.21 -2.65 -3.45
C ASN A 136 16.19 -1.14 -3.28
N PRO A 137 16.35 -0.58 -2.06
CA PRO A 137 16.34 0.87 -1.85
C PRO A 137 17.44 1.57 -2.65
N LEU A 138 17.13 2.75 -3.18
CA LEU A 138 18.11 3.58 -3.88
C LEU A 138 18.94 4.39 -2.89
N LYS A 139 20.19 4.68 -3.24
CA LYS A 139 20.97 5.68 -2.52
C LYS A 139 20.55 7.06 -3.00
N ASP A 140 20.71 8.04 -2.13
CA ASP A 140 20.38 9.42 -2.44
C ASP A 140 21.19 9.97 -3.64
N LYS A 141 22.44 9.54 -3.74
CA LYS A 141 23.34 9.84 -4.88
C LYS A 141 22.81 9.31 -6.21
N ASP A 142 22.11 8.16 -6.19
CA ASP A 142 21.56 7.51 -7.39
C ASP A 142 20.37 8.29 -7.97
N LEU A 143 19.68 9.08 -7.13
CA LEU A 143 18.57 9.93 -7.58
C LEU A 143 19.08 11.13 -8.39
N ALA A 144 20.20 11.72 -7.96
CA ALA A 144 20.84 12.82 -8.67
C ALA A 144 21.56 12.34 -9.95
N PHE A 145 22.27 11.21 -9.85
CA PHE A 145 23.02 10.61 -10.95
C PHE A 145 22.73 9.09 -11.03
N PRO A 146 21.82 8.68 -11.93
CA PRO A 146 21.45 7.27 -12.06
C PRO A 146 22.65 6.37 -12.34
N PRO A 147 22.74 5.17 -11.72
CA PRO A 147 23.82 4.21 -11.98
C PRO A 147 23.80 3.67 -13.41
N THR A 148 22.67 3.78 -14.12
CA THR A 148 22.56 3.42 -15.54
C THR A 148 23.19 4.46 -16.48
N LEU A 149 23.54 5.64 -15.97
CA LEU A 149 24.13 6.71 -16.74
C LEU A 149 25.67 6.57 -16.71
N PRO A 150 26.35 6.55 -17.88
CA PRO A 150 27.80 6.35 -17.92
C PRO A 150 28.53 7.57 -17.35
N GLU A 151 29.76 7.38 -16.88
CA GLU A 151 30.59 8.46 -16.33
C GLU A 151 30.88 9.55 -17.37
N ARG A 152 30.90 9.17 -18.66
CA ARG A 152 30.90 10.07 -19.82
C ARG A 152 29.84 11.17 -19.79
N ALA A 153 28.73 11.00 -19.06
CA ALA A 153 27.73 12.05 -18.89
C ALA A 153 28.21 13.22 -18.01
N ARG A 154 29.26 13.03 -17.21
CA ARG A 154 29.90 14.10 -16.43
C ARG A 154 30.92 14.81 -17.31
N PRO A 155 30.81 16.14 -17.53
CA PRO A 155 31.73 16.87 -18.40
C PRO A 155 33.21 16.77 -18.00
N GLY A 156 33.50 16.56 -16.71
CA GLY A 156 34.88 16.48 -16.19
C GLY A 156 35.49 15.07 -16.12
N SER A 157 34.74 14.01 -16.45
CA SER A 157 35.26 12.64 -16.34
C SER A 157 36.32 12.34 -17.40
N GLU A 158 37.26 11.44 -17.08
CA GLU A 158 38.28 10.98 -18.02
C GLU A 158 37.66 10.32 -19.25
N GLU A 159 36.58 9.57 -19.06
CA GLU A 159 35.84 8.94 -20.16
C GLU A 159 35.23 9.98 -21.12
N ALA A 160 34.72 11.11 -20.59
CA ALA A 160 34.22 12.22 -21.41
C ALA A 160 35.35 12.93 -22.16
N LYS A 161 36.55 13.03 -21.57
CA LYS A 161 37.73 13.60 -22.23
C LYS A 161 38.25 12.68 -23.35
N LEU A 162 38.26 11.37 -23.11
CA LEU A 162 38.80 10.37 -24.04
C LEU A 162 37.84 10.10 -25.21
N LEU A 163 36.55 9.91 -24.94
CA LEU A 163 35.55 9.48 -25.93
C LEU A 163 34.62 10.62 -26.40
N GLY A 164 34.76 11.82 -25.81
CA GLY A 164 33.85 12.95 -25.97
C GLY A 164 32.65 12.91 -25.02
N PRO A 165 31.83 13.98 -24.91
CA PRO A 165 30.66 14.01 -24.04
C PRO A 165 29.54 13.08 -24.51
N LEU A 166 28.65 12.65 -23.60
CA LEU A 166 27.45 11.87 -23.94
C LEU A 166 26.44 12.77 -24.67
N SER A 167 25.72 12.23 -25.66
CA SER A 167 24.67 12.99 -26.33
C SER A 167 23.53 13.34 -25.36
N LYS A 168 23.14 14.63 -25.32
CA LYS A 168 22.09 15.16 -24.42
C LYS A 168 20.77 14.38 -24.54
N ARG A 169 20.37 13.98 -25.75
CA ARG A 169 19.18 13.15 -25.99
C ARG A 169 19.28 11.79 -25.30
N ARG A 170 20.45 11.14 -25.36
CA ARG A 170 20.69 9.85 -24.71
C ARG A 170 20.69 9.98 -23.19
N GLU A 171 21.26 11.06 -22.66
CA GLU A 171 21.19 11.38 -21.23
C GLU A 171 19.74 11.51 -20.75
N VAL A 172 18.94 12.36 -21.41
CA VAL A 172 17.51 12.57 -21.11
C VAL A 172 16.76 11.24 -21.11
N ASN A 173 16.90 10.45 -22.19
CA ASN A 173 16.22 9.16 -22.31
C ASN A 173 16.64 8.19 -21.21
N THR A 174 17.92 8.17 -20.84
CA THR A 174 18.44 7.29 -19.79
C THR A 174 17.88 7.68 -18.42
N ARG A 175 17.86 8.98 -18.10
CA ARG A 175 17.28 9.50 -16.84
C ARG A 175 15.78 9.17 -16.74
N TRP A 176 15.00 9.39 -17.80
CA TRP A 176 13.56 9.10 -17.81
C TRP A 176 13.25 7.59 -17.75
N ARG A 177 14.04 6.76 -18.46
CA ARG A 177 13.92 5.30 -18.35
C ARG A 177 14.23 4.81 -16.94
N PHE A 178 15.28 5.34 -16.32
CA PHE A 178 15.60 5.04 -14.93
C PHE A 178 14.43 5.44 -14.03
N PHE A 179 14.00 6.71 -14.06
CA PHE A 179 12.89 7.21 -13.25
C PHE A 179 11.63 6.35 -13.37
N THR A 180 11.15 6.12 -14.60
CA THR A 180 9.95 5.31 -14.85
C THR A 180 10.10 3.87 -14.34
N THR A 181 11.28 3.26 -14.52
CA THR A 181 11.57 1.91 -14.03
C THR A 181 11.58 1.85 -12.50
N GLU A 182 12.17 2.85 -11.85
CA GLU A 182 12.30 2.91 -10.40
C GLU A 182 10.96 3.23 -9.72
N VAL A 183 10.20 4.20 -10.25
CA VAL A 183 8.84 4.53 -9.82
C VAL A 183 7.91 3.34 -9.97
N ASN A 184 8.03 2.58 -11.06
CA ASN A 184 7.25 1.36 -11.27
C ASN A 184 7.58 0.22 -10.28
N LYS A 185 8.62 0.34 -9.45
CA LYS A 185 8.92 -0.61 -8.37
C LYS A 185 8.38 -0.16 -7.01
N VAL A 186 8.00 1.11 -6.87
CA VAL A 186 7.50 1.67 -5.61
C VAL A 186 6.09 1.17 -5.31
N LEU A 187 5.87 0.77 -4.06
CA LEU A 187 4.55 0.52 -3.51
C LEU A 187 4.00 1.84 -2.94
N PRO A 188 2.84 2.34 -3.40
CA PRO A 188 2.32 3.62 -2.93
C PRO A 188 1.81 3.51 -1.48
N PRO A 189 1.94 4.54 -0.62
CA PRO A 189 1.27 4.56 0.67
C PRO A 189 -0.26 4.68 0.48
N LEU A 190 -1.04 4.24 1.48
CA LEU A 190 -2.48 4.47 1.50
C LEU A 190 -2.87 5.80 2.14
N GLN A 191 -2.05 6.28 3.08
CA GLN A 191 -2.27 7.47 3.89
C GLN A 191 -0.91 8.00 4.36
N ILE A 192 -0.84 9.30 4.63
CA ILE A 192 0.25 9.93 5.35
C ILE A 192 -0.14 10.06 6.82
N SER A 193 0.69 9.56 7.72
CA SER A 193 0.52 9.75 9.15
C SER A 193 1.29 10.99 9.58
N VAL A 194 0.65 11.92 10.29
CA VAL A 194 1.34 13.07 10.89
C VAL A 194 1.85 12.66 12.26
N GLU A 195 3.15 12.79 12.50
CA GLU A 195 3.68 12.63 13.87
C GLU A 195 3.19 13.82 14.70
N PRO A 196 2.56 13.58 15.88
CA PRO A 196 2.14 14.68 16.73
C PRO A 196 3.36 15.53 17.12
N PRO A 197 3.24 16.87 17.14
CA PRO A 197 4.35 17.72 17.56
C PRO A 197 4.75 17.32 18.98
N SER A 198 6.04 17.06 19.19
CA SER A 198 6.61 16.92 20.53
C SER A 198 6.18 18.12 21.36
N SER A 199 5.54 17.89 22.51
CA SER A 199 4.82 18.87 23.34
C SER A 199 5.60 20.12 23.77
N ASP A 200 6.88 20.22 23.44
CA ASP A 200 7.83 21.23 23.92
C ASP A 200 8.01 22.42 22.96
N SER A 201 7.15 22.63 21.96
CA SER A 201 7.30 23.73 20.99
C SER A 201 6.00 24.51 20.80
N GLY A 202 5.79 25.51 21.67
CA GLY A 202 4.63 26.41 21.70
C GLY A 202 4.64 27.53 20.64
N THR A 203 5.22 27.29 19.46
CA THR A 203 5.29 28.31 18.40
C THR A 203 4.14 28.12 17.42
N ASN A 204 3.17 29.05 17.41
CA ASN A 204 2.02 29.10 16.49
C ASN A 204 2.41 29.45 15.04
N GLY A 205 3.53 28.91 14.55
CA GLY A 205 3.92 29.07 13.15
C GLY A 205 2.93 28.34 12.23
N ASP A 206 2.64 28.94 11.09
CA ASP A 206 1.81 28.38 10.02
C ASP A 206 2.46 27.10 9.48
N ALA A 207 2.23 25.98 10.19
CA ALA A 207 2.82 24.70 9.90
C ALA A 207 2.31 24.24 8.54
N THR A 208 3.23 24.13 7.59
CA THR A 208 2.90 23.72 6.22
C THR A 208 2.26 22.33 6.26
N GLN A 209 0.95 22.27 6.02
CA GLN A 209 0.23 21.00 6.07
C GLN A 209 0.81 19.99 5.05
N PRO A 210 0.92 18.70 5.43
CA PRO A 210 1.32 17.65 4.51
C PRO A 210 0.28 17.54 3.38
N ARG A 211 0.71 17.04 2.22
CA ARG A 211 -0.20 16.82 1.11
C ARG A 211 -1.18 15.70 1.46
N CYS A 212 -2.47 15.93 1.26
CA CYS A 212 -3.45 14.86 1.34
C CYS A 212 -3.18 13.85 0.23
N ILE A 213 -2.82 12.62 0.59
CA ILE A 213 -2.52 11.56 -0.38
C ILE A 213 -3.34 10.31 -0.03
N GLY A 214 -4.08 9.82 -1.02
CA GLY A 214 -4.80 8.56 -0.94
C GLY A 214 -6.11 8.65 -0.15
N PHE A 215 -6.20 7.89 0.93
CA PHE A 215 -7.44 7.55 1.63
C PHE A 215 -7.53 8.11 3.05
N GLU A 216 -6.85 9.23 3.30
CA GLU A 216 -6.70 9.83 4.63
C GLU A 216 -8.03 10.03 5.37
N GLU A 217 -9.08 10.46 4.66
CA GLU A 217 -10.40 10.72 5.24
C GLU A 217 -11.19 9.45 5.61
N THR A 218 -10.83 8.29 5.07
CA THR A 218 -11.65 7.07 5.17
C THR A 218 -11.25 6.14 6.30
N ASN A 219 -10.16 6.44 7.02
CA ASN A 219 -9.56 5.55 8.03
C ASN A 219 -9.32 4.12 7.52
N LEU A 220 -9.10 3.97 6.21
CA LEU A 220 -8.98 2.66 5.56
C LEU A 220 -7.80 1.86 6.13
N LEU A 221 -6.69 2.54 6.42
CA LEU A 221 -5.51 1.90 7.01
C LEU A 221 -5.85 1.33 8.40
N GLN A 222 -6.57 2.09 9.22
CA GLN A 222 -7.03 1.65 10.54
C GLN A 222 -7.95 0.44 10.45
N GLN A 223 -8.91 0.44 9.50
CA GLN A 223 -9.76 -0.72 9.25
C GLN A 223 -8.93 -1.96 8.88
N VAL A 224 -7.86 -1.81 8.08
CA VAL A 224 -6.96 -2.92 7.76
C VAL A 224 -6.22 -3.43 8.99
N PHE A 225 -5.81 -2.55 9.91
CA PHE A 225 -5.26 -2.95 11.21
C PHE A 225 -6.27 -3.76 12.04
N ASP A 226 -7.53 -3.33 12.09
CA ASP A 226 -8.62 -4.03 12.78
C ASP A 226 -8.84 -5.43 12.17
N LEU A 227 -8.93 -5.51 10.85
CA LEU A 227 -9.10 -6.77 10.12
C LEU A 227 -7.89 -7.71 10.30
N ALA A 228 -6.69 -7.18 10.44
CA ALA A 228 -5.50 -7.97 10.76
C ALA A 228 -5.46 -8.46 12.22
N GLY A 229 -6.32 -7.91 13.07
CA GLY A 229 -6.38 -8.18 14.50
C GLY A 229 -5.26 -7.51 15.29
N TYR A 230 -4.84 -6.31 14.88
CA TYR A 230 -3.82 -5.53 15.60
C TYR A 230 -4.39 -4.56 16.63
N THR A 231 -5.68 -4.23 16.56
CA THR A 231 -6.35 -3.34 17.53
C THR A 231 -6.83 -4.02 18.79
N CYS A 232 -6.27 -5.17 19.11
CA CYS A 232 -6.33 -5.65 20.47
C CYS A 232 -5.38 -4.77 21.30
N ILE A 233 -5.87 -3.59 21.73
CA ILE A 233 -5.82 -3.26 23.15
C ILE A 233 -6.24 -4.58 23.79
N SER A 234 -5.26 -5.35 24.29
CA SER A 234 -5.58 -6.56 25.02
C SER A 234 -6.62 -6.09 26.01
N PRO A 235 -7.85 -6.66 26.05
CA PRO A 235 -8.68 -6.41 27.20
C PRO A 235 -7.76 -6.74 28.36
N LEU A 236 -7.34 -5.74 29.14
CA LEU A 236 -6.64 -5.99 30.37
C LEU A 236 -7.50 -7.07 31.04
N PRO A 237 -6.92 -8.19 31.50
CA PRO A 237 -7.69 -9.25 32.13
C PRO A 237 -8.58 -8.56 33.15
N THR A 238 -9.84 -8.39 32.80
CA THR A 238 -10.76 -7.61 33.60
C THR A 238 -11.00 -8.53 34.76
N ASN A 239 -10.28 -8.27 35.85
CA ASN A 239 -10.34 -9.02 37.08
C ASN A 239 -11.83 -9.17 37.38
N ARG A 240 -12.31 -10.40 37.20
CA ARG A 240 -13.72 -10.75 37.12
C ARG A 240 -14.29 -10.79 38.53
N ARG A 241 -14.33 -9.62 39.16
CA ARG A 241 -15.02 -9.24 40.39
C ARG A 241 -15.31 -7.76 40.16
N GLN A 242 -16.47 -7.35 39.67
CA GLN A 242 -17.72 -7.37 40.42
C GLN A 242 -18.88 -7.26 39.42
N SER A 243 -19.86 -8.15 39.59
CA SER A 243 -21.09 -8.21 38.83
C SER A 243 -21.98 -7.02 39.20
N GLY A 244 -22.00 -5.99 38.34
CA GLY A 244 -23.06 -4.99 38.31
C GLY A 244 -24.16 -5.42 37.32
N PRO A 245 -25.44 -5.50 37.72
CA PRO A 245 -26.53 -5.87 36.81
C PRO A 245 -26.96 -4.63 36.02
N GLY A 246 -26.75 -4.59 34.70
CA GLY A 246 -27.42 -3.59 33.88
C GLY A 246 -26.94 -3.41 32.44
N THR A 247 -25.64 -3.56 32.17
CA THR A 247 -25.12 -3.23 30.83
C THR A 247 -24.77 -4.51 30.08
N THR A 248 -25.65 -4.96 29.18
CA THR A 248 -25.31 -6.06 28.25
C THR A 248 -24.09 -5.66 27.44
N PRO A 249 -22.93 -6.33 27.59
CA PRO A 249 -21.75 -5.98 26.83
C PRO A 249 -22.08 -6.19 25.34
N GLU A 250 -22.01 -5.11 24.59
CA GLU A 250 -22.19 -5.12 23.15
C GLU A 250 -21.18 -6.09 22.55
N ARG A 251 -21.62 -7.31 22.20
CA ARG A 251 -20.76 -8.33 21.61
C ARG A 251 -20.12 -7.71 20.35
N SER A 252 -18.81 -7.48 20.41
CA SER A 252 -18.04 -6.96 19.29
C SER A 252 -18.35 -7.81 18.05
N ARG A 253 -19.10 -7.24 17.10
CA ARG A 253 -19.49 -7.95 15.89
C ARG A 253 -18.22 -8.35 15.15
N ASN A 254 -18.12 -9.60 14.75
CA ASN A 254 -17.01 -10.08 13.92
C ASN A 254 -16.94 -9.20 12.67
N PRO A 255 -15.81 -8.54 12.37
CA PRO A 255 -15.70 -7.62 11.23
C PRO A 255 -15.76 -8.33 9.86
N PHE A 256 -15.89 -9.66 9.86
CA PHE A 256 -15.96 -10.49 8.68
C PHE A 256 -17.35 -11.11 8.50
N ASP A 257 -17.96 -10.84 7.35
CA ASP A 257 -19.20 -11.46 6.91
C ASP A 257 -18.89 -12.44 5.77
N GLY A 258 -18.51 -13.68 6.10
CA GLY A 258 -18.19 -14.66 5.07
C GLY A 258 -18.03 -16.08 5.59
N LYS A 259 -17.99 -17.04 4.64
CA LYS A 259 -17.77 -18.46 4.94
C LYS A 259 -16.30 -18.81 5.22
N LEU A 260 -15.39 -17.86 5.03
CA LEU A 260 -13.95 -18.10 5.19
C LEU A 260 -13.55 -18.01 6.67
N PRO A 261 -12.66 -18.87 7.17
CA PRO A 261 -12.22 -18.83 8.56
C PRO A 261 -11.55 -17.48 8.92
N VAL A 262 -11.93 -16.89 10.05
CA VAL A 262 -11.39 -15.59 10.52
C VAL A 262 -9.86 -15.59 10.64
N ARG A 263 -9.27 -16.69 11.16
CA ARG A 263 -7.81 -16.84 11.26
C ARG A 263 -7.14 -16.76 9.89
N TRP A 264 -7.75 -17.36 8.87
CA TRP A 264 -7.25 -17.34 7.50
C TRP A 264 -7.28 -15.91 6.94
N LEU A 265 -8.40 -15.20 7.13
CA LEU A 265 -8.56 -13.80 6.70
C LEU A 265 -7.54 -12.88 7.37
N ARG A 266 -7.44 -12.92 8.70
CA ARG A 266 -6.45 -12.15 9.47
C ARG A 266 -5.05 -12.34 8.92
N ARG A 267 -4.64 -13.58 8.63
CA ARG A 267 -3.32 -13.87 8.04
C ARG A 267 -3.12 -13.15 6.70
N ARG A 268 -4.12 -13.12 5.82
CA ARG A 268 -4.04 -12.42 4.53
C ARG A 268 -3.92 -10.89 4.70
N TYR A 269 -4.67 -10.31 5.63
CA TYR A 269 -4.56 -8.87 5.94
C TYR A 269 -3.22 -8.50 6.58
N ARG A 270 -2.60 -9.37 7.38
CA ARG A 270 -1.24 -9.16 7.88
C ARG A 270 -0.20 -9.17 6.77
N GLU A 271 -0.31 -10.11 5.82
CA GLU A 271 0.55 -10.14 4.63
C GLU A 271 0.34 -8.91 3.73
N LEU A 272 -0.88 -8.36 3.68
CA LEU A 272 -1.14 -7.09 3.03
C LEU A 272 -0.40 -5.96 3.75
N LEU A 273 -0.55 -5.83 5.08
CA LEU A 273 0.13 -4.80 5.87
C LEU A 273 1.65 -4.86 5.76
N GLY A 274 2.24 -6.04 5.60
CA GLY A 274 3.67 -6.20 5.33
C GLY A 274 4.13 -5.66 3.97
N ARG A 275 3.21 -5.22 3.12
CA ARG A 275 3.44 -4.63 1.79
C ARG A 275 2.80 -3.24 1.64
N LEU A 276 2.28 -2.69 2.73
CA LEU A 276 1.71 -1.35 2.80
C LEU A 276 2.70 -0.43 3.52
N PRO A 277 3.51 0.34 2.78
CA PRO A 277 4.35 1.34 3.42
C PRO A 277 3.47 2.42 4.05
N ILE A 278 3.82 2.81 5.27
CA ILE A 278 3.26 3.95 5.99
C ILE A 278 4.25 5.09 5.83
N LEU A 279 3.78 6.20 5.25
CA LEU A 279 4.58 7.41 5.09
C LEU A 279 4.27 8.33 6.27
N THR A 280 5.25 8.61 7.11
CA THR A 280 5.12 9.47 8.28
C THR A 280 5.75 10.82 8.00
N TYR A 281 4.96 11.87 8.12
CA TYR A 281 5.39 13.25 7.97
C TYR A 281 5.90 13.78 9.30
N HIS A 282 7.11 14.35 9.27
CA HIS A 282 7.77 14.97 10.39
C HIS A 282 7.80 16.47 10.17
N PRO A 283 6.99 17.26 10.90
CA PRO A 283 7.07 18.71 10.83
C PRO A 283 8.44 19.12 11.36
N ALA A 284 9.29 19.62 10.46
CA ALA A 284 10.62 20.05 10.85
C ALA A 284 10.57 21.37 11.62
N LYS A 285 11.47 21.52 12.59
CA LYS A 285 11.71 22.82 13.27
C LYS A 285 12.41 23.83 12.34
N SER A 286 12.94 23.38 11.21
CA SER A 286 13.60 24.19 10.16
C SER A 286 12.86 24.07 8.82
N GLU A 287 13.24 24.88 7.83
CA GLU A 287 12.58 25.01 6.51
C GLU A 287 12.41 23.69 5.72
N SER A 288 13.04 22.59 6.14
CA SER A 288 13.03 21.32 5.40
C SER A 288 12.24 20.23 6.13
N HIS A 289 10.98 20.05 5.74
CA HIS A 289 10.16 18.92 6.17
C HIS A 289 10.78 17.59 5.73
N SER A 290 10.66 16.57 6.59
CA SER A 290 11.17 15.24 6.28
C SER A 290 10.06 14.19 6.35
N TYR A 291 10.22 13.13 5.56
CA TYR A 291 9.32 12.00 5.56
C TYR A 291 10.10 10.73 5.91
N THR A 292 9.52 9.91 6.77
CA THR A 292 10.03 8.57 7.04
C THR A 292 9.04 7.54 6.55
N VAL A 293 9.55 6.39 6.12
CA VAL A 293 8.72 5.27 5.67
C VAL A 293 8.89 4.14 6.66
N SER A 294 7.78 3.59 7.13
CA SER A 294 7.76 2.44 8.04
C SER A 294 6.78 1.38 7.54
N ILE A 295 6.90 0.18 8.10
CA ILE A 295 5.88 -0.87 8.02
C ILE A 295 5.46 -1.18 9.45
N PRO A 296 4.19 -1.49 9.70
CA PRO A 296 3.77 -1.91 11.02
C PRO A 296 4.58 -3.12 11.49
N ARG A 297 5.27 -2.97 12.63
CA ARG A 297 6.21 -3.97 13.20
C ARG A 297 5.60 -5.37 13.26
N ASN A 298 4.32 -5.44 13.61
CA ASN A 298 3.60 -6.70 13.77
C ASN A 298 3.41 -7.45 12.45
N ALA A 299 3.42 -6.77 11.29
CA ALA A 299 3.29 -7.39 9.98
C ALA A 299 4.52 -8.21 9.57
N LEU A 300 5.71 -7.89 10.11
CA LEU A 300 6.95 -8.60 9.83
C LEU A 300 7.06 -9.93 10.59
N MET A 301 6.27 -10.12 11.66
CA MET A 301 6.34 -11.31 12.52
C MET A 301 5.57 -12.53 11.99
N GLY A 302 4.97 -12.46 10.79
CA GLY A 302 4.04 -13.47 10.27
C GLY A 302 4.61 -14.87 9.94
N GLY A 303 5.91 -15.11 10.13
CA GLY A 303 6.55 -16.39 9.79
C GLY A 303 7.23 -17.11 10.97
N LYS A 304 7.69 -16.38 11.98
CA LYS A 304 8.20 -16.98 13.21
C LYS A 304 7.08 -16.86 14.22
N LEU A 305 6.32 -17.95 14.40
CA LEU A 305 5.50 -18.12 15.61
C LEU A 305 6.36 -17.62 16.77
N GLN A 306 5.85 -16.65 17.53
CA GLN A 306 6.43 -16.30 18.82
C GLN A 306 6.41 -17.57 19.67
N ALA A 307 7.44 -18.40 19.54
CA ALA A 307 7.73 -19.47 20.49
C ALA A 307 7.97 -18.88 21.89
N SER A 308 8.15 -17.56 21.98
CA SER A 308 8.23 -16.79 23.22
C SER A 308 6.89 -16.27 23.75
N ARG A 309 5.73 -16.57 23.14
CA ARG A 309 4.49 -16.63 23.93
C ARG A 309 4.44 -17.97 24.65
N LEU A 310 5.48 -18.22 25.45
CA LEU A 310 5.26 -18.99 26.67
C LEU A 310 4.13 -18.25 27.38
N HIS A 311 3.07 -18.98 27.75
CA HIS A 311 2.08 -18.45 28.67
C HIS A 311 2.85 -17.78 29.81
N PHE A 312 2.49 -16.54 30.13
CA PHE A 312 2.93 -15.94 31.38
C PHE A 312 2.47 -16.92 32.45
N VAL A 313 3.43 -17.59 33.10
CA VAL A 313 3.16 -18.63 34.09
C VAL A 313 2.60 -17.89 35.30
N ASP A 314 1.28 -17.96 35.48
CA ASP A 314 0.63 -17.31 36.60
C ASP A 314 1.02 -18.02 37.91
N GLY A 315 0.79 -17.37 39.05
CA GLY A 315 1.13 -17.93 40.36
C GLY A 315 0.49 -19.31 40.63
N GLU A 316 -0.65 -19.60 39.99
CA GLU A 316 -1.32 -20.91 40.05
C GLU A 316 -0.57 -22.00 39.28
N ASP A 317 0.01 -21.68 38.12
CA ASP A 317 0.83 -22.61 37.34
C ASP A 317 2.14 -22.93 38.07
N LEU A 318 2.72 -21.94 38.76
CA LEU A 318 3.88 -22.14 39.64
C LEU A 318 3.52 -23.00 40.86
N ALA A 319 2.30 -22.89 41.39
CA ALA A 319 1.85 -23.71 42.52
C ALA A 319 1.69 -25.19 42.10
N TRP A 320 1.14 -25.45 40.91
CA TRP A 320 1.01 -26.79 40.37
C TRP A 320 2.37 -27.47 40.12
N LEU A 321 3.36 -26.71 39.61
CA LEU A 321 4.71 -27.24 39.40
C LEU A 321 5.43 -27.61 40.71
N ARG A 322 5.19 -26.88 41.81
CA ARG A 322 5.76 -27.19 43.12
C ARG A 322 5.21 -28.50 43.70
N ASP A 323 3.94 -28.81 43.43
CA ASP A 323 3.26 -29.99 43.95
C ASP A 323 3.70 -31.31 43.27
N ILE A 324 4.32 -31.20 42.09
CA ILE A 324 4.90 -32.33 41.37
C ILE A 324 6.29 -32.69 41.90
N THR A 325 7.02 -31.69 42.41
CA THR A 325 8.40 -31.88 42.90
C THR A 325 8.50 -32.38 44.34
N SER A 326 7.37 -32.46 45.06
CA SER A 326 7.28 -32.87 46.47
C SER A 326 6.89 -34.34 46.68
N ARG A 327 6.86 -35.15 45.60
CA ARG A 327 6.68 -36.61 45.65
C ARG A 327 7.97 -37.33 45.29
#